data_AF-A0AAU0V1V0-F1
#
_entry.id   AF-A0AAU0V1V0-F1
#
_cell.length_a   1.000
_cell.length_b   1.000
_cell.length_c   1.000
_cell.angle_alpha   90.00
_cell.angle_beta   90.00
_cell.angle_gamma   90.00
#
_symmetry.space_group_name_H-M   'P 1'
#
loop_
_entity.id
_entity.type
_entity.pdbx_description
1 polymer ?
#
loop_
_entity_poly.entity_id
_entity_poly.type
_entity_poly.pdbx_seq_one_letter_code
_entity_poly.pdbx_strand_id
1 'polypeptide(L)' 'MTGQVQARLDAGERAVQTAYAAFIEHTQLCEPCRKDGADCPDAALLRQAWRDAKTAVAV' A
#
# COMPACT_ATOMS: atom_id res chain seq x y z
N MET A 1 -5.16 -11.02 -27.46
CA MET A 1 -4.13 -11.24 -26.41
C MET A 1 -3.93 -10.04 -25.46
N THR A 2 -4.68 -8.94 -25.62
CA THR A 2 -4.57 -7.73 -24.78
C THR A 2 -5.30 -7.80 -23.43
N GLY A 3 -6.38 -8.58 -23.32
CA GLY A 3 -7.22 -8.61 -22.12
C GLY A 3 -6.55 -9.18 -20.85
N GLN A 4 -5.67 -10.18 -20.97
CA GLN A 4 -4.99 -10.76 -19.81
C GLN A 4 -3.93 -9.82 -19.22
N VAL A 5 -3.25 -9.05 -20.09
CA VAL A 5 -2.25 -8.07 -19.67
C VAL A 5 -2.94 -6.91 -18.96
N GLN A 6 -4.03 -6.38 -19.53
CA GLN A 6 -4.84 -5.33 -18.88
C GLN A 6 -5.41 -5.79 -17.54
N ALA A 7 -5.98 -7.00 -17.46
CA ALA A 7 -6.50 -7.52 -16.19
C ALA A 7 -5.42 -7.66 -15.11
N ARG A 8 -4.17 -7.98 -15.50
CA ARG A 8 -3.04 -8.08 -14.55
C ARG A 8 -2.58 -6.71 -14.07
N LEU A 9 -2.55 -5.71 -14.96
CA LEU A 9 -2.24 -4.33 -14.60
C LEU A 9 -3.30 -3.76 -13.65
N ASP A 10 -4.60 -3.95 -13.96
CA ASP A 10 -5.70 -3.51 -13.11
C ASP A 10 -5.65 -4.16 -11.71
N ALA A 11 -5.34 -5.45 -11.64
CA ALA A 11 -5.19 -6.16 -10.37
C ALA A 11 -4.00 -5.62 -9.55
N GLY A 12 -2.89 -5.33 -10.23
CA GLY A 12 -1.71 -4.72 -9.60
C GLY A 12 -1.98 -3.31 -9.06
N GLU A 13 -2.61 -2.45 -9.86
CA GLU A 13 -2.99 -1.10 -9.43
C GLU A 13 -3.97 -1.13 -8.25
N ARG A 14 -4.96 -2.03 -8.25
CA ARG A 14 -5.85 -2.22 -7.10
C ARG A 14 -5.09 -2.64 -5.84
N ALA A 15 -4.14 -3.56 -5.96
CA ALA A 15 -3.32 -3.99 -4.83
C ALA A 15 -2.51 -2.82 -4.23
N VAL A 16 -1.94 -1.95 -5.08
CA VAL A 16 -1.26 -0.73 -4.64
C VAL A 16 -2.21 0.20 -3.88
N GLN A 17 -3.41 0.45 -4.41
CA GLN A 17 -4.38 1.33 -3.77
C GLN A 17 -4.88 0.76 -2.44
N THR A 18 -5.15 -0.54 -2.37
CA THR A 18 -5.58 -1.21 -1.13
C THR A 18 -4.49 -1.14 -0.05
N ALA A 19 -3.23 -1.42 -0.39
CA ALA A 19 -2.13 -1.34 0.57
C ALA A 19 -1.90 0.10 1.06
N TYR A 20 -2.03 1.08 0.17
CA TYR A 20 -1.92 2.49 0.54
C TYR A 20 -3.06 2.93 1.46
N ALA A 21 -4.31 2.55 1.16
CA ALA A 21 -5.47 2.85 1.98
C ALA A 21 -5.31 2.27 3.40
N ALA A 22 -4.86 1.02 3.53
CA ALA A 22 -4.61 0.39 4.83
C ALA A 22 -3.52 1.12 5.64
N PHE A 23 -2.43 1.56 4.99
CA PHE A 23 -1.39 2.36 5.65
C PHE A 23 -1.93 3.71 6.17
N ILE A 24 -2.71 4.41 5.35
CA ILE A 24 -3.29 5.71 5.70
C ILE A 24 -4.35 5.56 6.80
N GLU A 25 -5.20 4.54 6.74
CA GLU A 25 -6.18 4.24 7.78
C GLU A 25 -5.48 3.95 9.12
N HIS A 26 -4.45 3.10 9.10
CA HIS A 26 -3.71 2.77 10.31
C HIS A 26 -3.07 4.02 10.94
N THR A 27 -2.38 4.84 10.14
CA THR A 27 -1.73 6.06 10.64
C THR A 27 -2.73 7.10 11.15
N GLN A 28 -3.97 7.10 10.67
CA GLN A 28 -5.05 7.95 11.19
C GLN A 28 -5.67 7.42 12.49
N LEU A 29 -5.69 6.11 12.72
CA LEU A 29 -6.29 5.52 13.92
C LEU A 29 -5.27 5.35 15.06
N CYS A 30 -4.00 5.14 14.72
CA CYS A 30 -2.92 4.93 15.66
C CYS A 30 -2.49 6.26 16.30
N GLU A 31 -2.81 6.45 17.59
CA GLU A 31 -2.45 7.68 18.33
C GLU A 31 -0.94 7.99 18.31
N PRO A 32 -0.02 7.03 18.56
CA PRO A 32 1.41 7.28 18.45
C PRO A 32 1.82 7.82 17.08
N CYS A 33 1.35 7.19 16.00
CA CYS A 33 1.66 7.63 14.64
C CYS A 33 1.19 9.06 14.36
N ARG A 34 -0.01 9.41 14.83
CA ARG A 34 -0.55 10.77 14.67
C ARG A 34 0.20 11.80 15.48
N LYS A 35 0.57 11.46 16.72
CA LYS A 35 1.14 12.41 17.68
C LYS A 35 2.61 12.67 17.42
N ASP A 36 3.36 11.60 17.14
CA ASP A 36 4.82 11.66 17.01
C ASP A 36 5.26 11.88 15.55
N GLY A 37 4.33 11.74 14.59
CA GLY A 37 4.62 11.82 13.15
C GLY A 37 5.55 10.70 12.67
N ALA A 38 5.76 9.68 13.50
CA ALA A 38 6.62 8.55 13.23
C ALA A 38 5.80 7.27 13.09
N ASP A 39 6.14 6.45 12.11
CA ASP A 39 5.50 5.15 11.94
C ASP A 39 5.84 4.22 13.10
N CYS A 40 4.80 3.66 13.73
CA CYS A 40 4.97 2.49 14.59
C CYS A 40 5.35 1.26 13.73
N PRO A 41 5.77 0.13 14.36
CA PRO A 41 6.14 -1.08 13.63
C PRO A 41 5.07 -1.57 12.64
N ASP A 42 3.79 -1.47 12.99
CA ASP A 42 2.69 -1.89 12.12
C ASP A 42 2.54 -0.95 10.91
N ALA A 43 2.62 0.36 11.12
CA ALA A 43 2.61 1.35 10.05
C ALA A 43 3.81 1.14 9.10
N ALA A 44 4.98 0.80 9.63
CA ALA A 44 6.16 0.48 8.83
C ALA A 44 5.96 -0.77 7.96
N LEU A 45 5.31 -1.82 8.49
CA LEU A 45 4.95 -3.02 7.72
C LEU A 45 3.96 -2.70 6.60
N LEU A 46 2.93 -1.91 6.88
CA LEU A 46 1.94 -1.48 5.88
C LEU A 46 2.58 -0.62 4.78
N ARG A 47 3.48 0.29 5.16
CA ARG A 47 4.27 1.07 4.22
C ARG A 47 5.17 0.20 3.35
N GLN A 48 5.79 -0.82 3.92
CA GLN A 48 6.61 -1.78 3.16
C GLN A 48 5.75 -2.56 2.16
N ALA A 49 4.60 -3.08 2.58
CA ALA A 49 3.66 -3.79 1.70
C ALA A 49 3.21 -2.92 0.52
N TRP A 50 2.95 -1.63 0.75
CA TRP A 50 2.64 -0.68 -0.33
C TRP A 50 3.81 -0.49 -1.31
N ARG A 51 5.05 -0.40 -0.81
CA ARG A 51 6.25 -0.30 -1.65
C ARG A 51 6.44 -1.55 -2.50
N ASP A 52 6.26 -2.73 -1.92
CA ASP A 52 6.39 -4.00 -2.63
C ASP A 52 5.34 -4.12 -3.73
N ALA A 53 4.09 -3.71 -3.46
CA ALA A 53 3.03 -3.64 -4.46
C ALA A 53 3.38 -2.67 -5.62
N LYS A 54 3.94 -1.49 -5.32
CA LYS A 54 4.39 -0.55 -6.36
C LYS A 54 5.50 -1.12 -7.23
N THR A 55 6.47 -1.80 -6.63
CA THR A 55 7.57 -2.44 -7.35
C THR A 55 7.05 -3.54 -8.27
N ALA A 56 6.04 -4.31 -7.85
CA ALA A 56 5.44 -5.36 -8.65
C ALA A 56 4.70 -4.85 -9.90
N VAL A 57 4.19 -3.61 -9.89
CA VAL A 57 3.49 -2.98 -11.03
C VAL A 57 4.44 -2.22 -11.96
N ALA A 58 5.60 -1.80 -11.46
CA ALA A 58 6.60 -1.06 -12.25
C ALA A 58 7.44 -1.94 -13.20
N VAL A 59 7.17 -3.25 -13.26
CA VAL A 59 7.89 -4.26 -14.07
C VAL A 59 7.11 -4.66 -15.30
#